data_AF-B1ZFJ1-F1
#
_entry.id   AF-B1ZFJ1-F1
#
_cell.length_a   1.000
_cell.length_b   1.000
_cell.length_c   1.000
_cell.angle_alpha   90.00
_cell.angle_beta   90.00
_cell.angle_gamma   90.00
#
_symmetry.space_group_name_H-M   'P 1'
#
loop_
_entity.id
_entity.type
_entity.pdbx_description
1 polymer ?
#
loop_
_entity_poly.entity_id
_entity_poly.type
_entity_poly.pdbx_seq_one_letter_code
_entity_poly.pdbx_strand_id
1 'polypeptide(L)'
;MTPGNPLKDHRLLAPLPERVAQARALAADPRIAVTAVEAGIGSHYTVDTLRWLVRRRPAVHFVWIMGADSLGSLHRWRRFEEILSLMPVAVIDRPGHTLKAPSARAARAFAAARVPEAAASTLAGRRPPAWTFLHGPRSDLSSTALRSGA
;
A
#
# COMPACT_ATOMS: atom_id res chain seq x y z
N MET A 1 4.98 -8.37 -4.50
CA MET A 1 4.71 -9.52 -3.61
C MET A 1 5.71 -9.49 -2.47
N THR A 2 5.20 -9.42 -1.23
CA THR A 2 6.04 -9.41 -0.03
C THR A 2 6.44 -10.83 0.37
N PRO A 3 7.66 -11.06 0.91
CA PRO A 3 8.04 -12.35 1.49
C PRO A 3 7.08 -12.79 2.58
N GLY A 4 6.47 -11.84 3.29
CA GLY A 4 5.45 -12.04 4.31
C GLY A 4 5.46 -10.89 5.30
N ASN A 5 4.29 -10.44 5.74
CA ASN A 5 4.18 -9.37 6.75
C ASN A 5 4.44 -9.96 8.14
N PRO A 6 5.43 -9.48 8.91
CA PRO A 6 5.74 -9.98 10.25
C PRO A 6 4.54 -9.94 11.24
N LEU A 7 3.53 -9.11 10.98
CA LEU A 7 2.34 -8.94 11.82
C LEU A 7 1.17 -9.88 11.48
N LYS A 8 1.33 -10.80 10.53
CA LYS A 8 0.29 -11.77 10.10
C LYS A 8 0.76 -13.19 10.35
N ASP A 9 -0.17 -14.16 10.45
CA ASP A 9 0.17 -15.59 10.50
C ASP A 9 0.58 -16.08 9.10
N HIS A 10 1.69 -16.83 9.02
CA HIS A 10 2.29 -17.33 7.78
C HIS A 10 2.12 -18.83 7.61
N ARG A 11 1.56 -19.55 8.58
CA ARG A 11 1.44 -21.01 8.56
C ARG A 11 0.68 -21.55 7.34
N LEU A 12 -0.16 -20.73 6.73
CA LEU A 12 -0.99 -21.07 5.56
C LEU A 12 -0.56 -20.31 4.28
N LEU A 13 0.58 -19.63 4.28
CA LEU A 13 1.07 -18.91 3.11
C LEU A 13 1.89 -19.85 2.20
N ALA A 14 1.43 -20.01 0.95
CA ALA A 14 2.22 -20.68 -0.07
C ALA A 14 3.61 -20.02 -0.24
N PRO A 15 4.64 -20.78 -0.66
CA PRO A 15 5.96 -20.25 -0.96
C PRO A 15 5.93 -19.01 -1.85
N LEU A 16 6.88 -18.08 -1.66
CA LEU A 16 6.92 -16.83 -2.42
C LEU A 16 6.92 -17.03 -3.95
N PRO A 17 7.68 -17.98 -4.54
CA PRO A 17 7.65 -18.22 -5.98
C PRO A 17 6.26 -18.60 -6.49
N GLU A 18 5.54 -19.45 -5.77
CA GLU A 18 4.19 -19.88 -6.12
C GLU A 18 3.20 -18.72 -6.07
N ARG A 19 3.26 -17.91 -5.00
CA ARG A 19 2.41 -16.71 -4.89
C ARG A 19 2.67 -15.71 -6.01
N VAL A 20 3.93 -15.54 -6.41
CA VAL A 20 4.30 -14.67 -7.54
C VAL A 20 3.76 -15.23 -8.85
N ALA A 21 3.87 -16.54 -9.09
CA ALA A 21 3.35 -17.18 -10.29
C ALA A 21 1.83 -17.05 -10.39
N GLN A 22 1.10 -17.34 -9.31
CA GLN A 22 -0.35 -17.20 -9.26
C GLN A 22 -0.79 -15.74 -9.48
N ALA A 23 -0.12 -14.78 -8.84
CA ALA A 23 -0.43 -13.36 -9.02
C ALA A 23 -0.18 -12.91 -10.47
N ARG A 24 0.88 -13.40 -11.13
CA ARG A 24 1.14 -13.13 -12.55
C ARG A 24 0.08 -13.71 -13.47
N ALA A 25 -0.39 -14.93 -13.19
CA ALA A 25 -1.45 -15.58 -13.97
C ALA A 25 -2.78 -14.81 -13.89
N LEU A 26 -3.06 -14.15 -12.75
CA LEU A 26 -4.27 -13.35 -12.55
C LEU A 26 -4.17 -11.91 -13.08
N ALA A 27 -2.96 -11.36 -13.19
CA ALA A 27 -2.71 -9.99 -13.64
C ALA A 27 -2.74 -9.90 -15.18
N ALA A 28 -3.93 -10.08 -15.78
CA ALA A 28 -4.11 -10.06 -17.24
C ALA A 28 -3.97 -8.66 -17.88
N ASP A 29 -4.01 -7.59 -17.09
CA ASP A 29 -3.86 -6.22 -17.58
C ASP A 29 -2.37 -5.86 -17.77
N PRO A 30 -1.92 -5.42 -18.97
CA PRO A 30 -0.52 -5.11 -19.25
C PRO A 30 0.05 -3.94 -18.43
N ARG A 31 -0.81 -3.14 -17.78
CA ARG A 31 -0.40 -2.05 -16.89
C ARG A 31 -0.02 -2.55 -15.49
N ILE A 32 -0.30 -3.82 -15.17
CA ILE A 32 -0.03 -4.43 -13.87
C ILE A 32 1.23 -5.28 -13.95
N ALA A 33 2.31 -4.81 -13.31
CA ALA A 33 3.55 -5.56 -13.19
C ALA A 33 3.67 -6.23 -11.80
N VAL A 34 3.67 -7.56 -11.76
CA VAL A 34 3.89 -8.32 -10.52
C VAL A 34 5.39 -8.54 -10.29
N THR A 35 5.91 -7.93 -9.23
CA THR A 35 7.32 -8.01 -8.82
C THR A 35 7.49 -8.68 -7.45
N ALA A 36 8.68 -9.22 -7.19
CA ALA A 36 9.12 -9.70 -5.88
C ALA A 36 10.27 -8.83 -5.34
N VAL A 37 10.24 -7.53 -5.63
CA VAL A 37 11.34 -6.59 -5.37
C VAL A 37 11.81 -6.61 -3.92
N GLU A 38 10.89 -6.78 -2.96
CA GLU A 38 11.20 -6.88 -1.53
C GLU A 38 12.14 -8.06 -1.19
N ALA A 39 11.97 -9.20 -1.85
CA ALA A 39 12.85 -10.36 -1.66
C ALA A 39 14.27 -10.07 -2.16
N GLY A 40 14.41 -9.33 -3.26
CA GLY A 40 15.72 -8.90 -3.76
C GLY A 40 16.39 -7.83 -2.90
N ILE A 41 15.61 -7.03 -2.15
CA ILE A 41 16.13 -6.04 -1.21
C ILE A 41 16.54 -6.69 0.12
N GLY A 42 15.94 -7.83 0.49
CA GLY A 42 16.18 -8.49 1.77
C GLY A 42 15.57 -7.76 2.97
N SER A 43 14.56 -6.89 2.74
CA SER A 43 13.84 -6.21 3.82
C SER A 43 12.34 -6.49 3.76
N HIS A 44 11.75 -6.62 4.95
CA HIS A 44 10.31 -6.77 5.16
C HIS A 44 9.63 -5.43 5.51
N TYR A 45 10.40 -4.33 5.59
CA TYR A 45 9.88 -3.03 5.97
C TYR A 45 9.59 -2.18 4.75
N THR A 46 8.35 -1.70 4.65
CA THR A 46 7.89 -0.84 3.55
C THR A 46 8.80 0.36 3.33
N VAL A 47 9.28 1.02 4.40
CA VAL A 47 10.18 2.18 4.28
C VAL A 47 11.45 1.87 3.48
N ASP A 48 12.01 0.67 3.62
CA ASP A 48 13.23 0.27 2.90
C ASP A 48 12.93 0.03 1.41
N THR A 49 11.79 -0.58 1.11
CA THR A 49 11.31 -0.76 -0.27
C THR A 49 11.08 0.58 -0.96
N LEU A 50 10.39 1.51 -0.30
CA LEU A 50 10.08 2.83 -0.88
C LEU A 50 11.36 3.63 -1.12
N ARG A 51 12.31 3.63 -0.18
CA ARG A 51 13.63 4.23 -0.37
C ARG A 51 14.40 3.64 -1.52
N TRP A 52 14.37 2.32 -1.67
CA TRP A 52 15.05 1.65 -2.76
C TRP A 52 14.46 2.08 -4.10
N LEU A 53 13.12 2.14 -4.21
CA LEU A 53 12.42 2.56 -5.42
C LEU A 53 12.78 4.00 -5.83
N VAL A 54 12.64 4.95 -4.90
CA VAL A 54 12.92 6.38 -5.17
C VAL A 54 14.39 6.58 -5.55
N ARG A 55 15.33 5.93 -4.85
CA ARG A 55 16.76 6.02 -5.19
C ARG A 55 17.09 5.39 -6.54
N ARG A 56 16.49 4.25 -6.88
CA ARG A 56 16.82 3.52 -8.11
C ARG A 56 16.21 4.15 -9.36
N ARG A 57 15.09 4.86 -9.20
CA ARG A 57 14.30 5.43 -10.30
C ARG A 57 13.89 6.89 -9.97
N PRO A 58 14.83 7.83 -9.86
CA PRO A 58 14.53 9.21 -9.44
C PRO A 58 13.64 9.97 -10.43
N ALA A 59 13.60 9.58 -11.70
CA ALA A 59 12.75 10.20 -12.73
C ALA A 59 11.32 9.65 -12.77
N VAL A 60 10.99 8.65 -11.94
CA VAL A 60 9.65 8.03 -11.92
C VAL A 60 8.81 8.67 -10.83
N HIS A 61 7.60 9.09 -11.21
CA HIS A 61 6.59 9.57 -10.27
C HIS A 61 5.87 8.39 -9.63
N PHE A 62 6.28 8.03 -8.42
CA PHE A 62 5.65 6.97 -7.65
C PHE A 62 4.44 7.49 -6.87
N VAL A 63 3.41 6.64 -6.79
CA VAL A 63 2.31 6.77 -5.81
C VAL A 63 2.21 5.44 -5.08
N TRP A 64 2.26 5.47 -3.75
CA TRP A 64 2.03 4.28 -2.94
C TRP A 64 0.54 4.10 -2.68
N ILE A 65 0.00 2.93 -3.02
CA ILE A 65 -1.42 2.61 -2.83
C ILE A 65 -1.56 1.68 -1.62
N MET A 66 -2.48 2.01 -0.72
CA MET A 66 -2.82 1.19 0.44
C MET A 66 -4.33 1.21 0.73
N GLY A 67 -4.82 0.23 1.50
CA GLY A 67 -6.21 0.23 1.97
C GLY A 67 -6.42 1.07 3.24
N ALA A 68 -7.64 1.55 3.44
CA ALA A 68 -8.06 2.31 4.62
C ALA A 68 -7.92 1.51 5.95
N ASP A 69 -8.00 0.18 5.88
CA ASP A 69 -7.71 -0.73 6.99
C ASP A 69 -6.28 -0.59 7.50
N SER A 70 -5.33 -0.42 6.57
CA SER A 70 -3.91 -0.26 6.91
C SER A 70 -3.61 1.14 7.46
N LEU A 71 -4.37 2.18 7.08
CA LEU A 71 -4.17 3.55 7.55
C LEU A 71 -4.34 3.68 9.07
N GLY A 72 -5.31 2.95 9.65
CA GLY A 72 -5.53 2.93 11.10
C GLY A 72 -4.30 2.48 11.91
N SER A 73 -3.52 1.53 11.37
CA SER A 73 -2.31 1.00 12.02
C SER A 73 -1.01 1.63 11.52
N LEU A 74 -1.04 2.50 10.51
CA LEU A 74 0.16 3.06 9.86
C LEU A 74 1.12 3.72 10.85
N HIS A 75 0.60 4.37 11.89
CA HIS A 75 1.41 5.00 12.95
C HIS A 75 2.30 4.02 13.74
N ARG A 76 2.02 2.71 13.66
CA ARG A 76 2.83 1.64 14.29
C ARG A 76 3.90 1.12 13.34
N TRP A 77 3.88 1.51 12.07
CA TRP A 77 4.85 1.05 11.09
C TRP A 77 6.18 1.73 11.33
N ARG A 78 7.27 0.99 11.06
CA ARG A 78 8.63 1.51 11.22
C ARG A 78 8.81 2.75 10.36
N ARG A 79 9.09 3.89 11.00
CA ARG A 79 9.35 5.19 10.36
C ARG A 79 8.20 5.66 9.46
N PHE A 80 6.96 5.56 9.95
CA PHE A 80 5.76 5.95 9.18
C PHE A 80 5.77 7.39 8.66
N GLU A 81 6.35 8.34 9.41
CA GLU A 81 6.48 9.74 8.97
C GLU A 81 7.37 9.84 7.73
N GLU A 82 8.41 9.00 7.67
CA GLU A 82 9.28 8.94 6.50
C GLU A 82 8.57 8.30 5.31
N ILE A 83 7.79 7.22 5.54
CA ILE A 83 6.99 6.60 4.48
C ILE A 83 6.14 7.65 3.76
N LEU A 84 5.45 8.51 4.51
CA LEU A 84 4.62 9.59 3.97
C LEU A 84 5.43 10.72 3.33
N SER A 85 6.71 10.84 3.67
CA SER A 85 7.63 11.85 3.12
C SER A 85 8.42 11.34 1.89
N LEU A 86 8.40 10.04 1.59
CA LEU A 86 9.15 9.45 0.47
C LEU A 86 8.42 9.57 -0.86
N MET A 87 7.09 9.43 -0.86
CA MET A 87 6.27 9.57 -2.07
C MET A 87 4.80 9.83 -1.72
N PRO A 88 4.00 10.37 -2.66
CA PRO A 88 2.58 10.52 -2.47
C PRO A 88 1.84 9.20 -2.18
N VAL A 89 0.76 9.26 -1.39
CA VAL A 89 0.01 8.08 -0.95
C VAL A 89 -1.47 8.16 -1.34
N ALA A 90 -1.98 7.11 -2.00
CA ALA A 90 -3.40 6.93 -2.25
C ALA A 90 -3.97 5.89 -1.30
N VAL A 91 -4.89 6.32 -0.43
CA VAL A 91 -5.61 5.43 0.48
C VAL A 91 -6.97 5.09 -0.14
N ILE A 92 -7.24 3.81 -0.34
CA ILE A 92 -8.50 3.33 -0.91
C ILE A 92 -9.45 2.95 0.21
N ASP A 93 -10.67 3.48 0.17
CA ASP A 93 -11.70 3.14 1.15
C ASP A 93 -12.02 1.65 1.16
N ARG A 94 -12.40 1.13 2.34
CA ARG A 94 -12.89 -0.24 2.53
C ARG A 94 -14.09 -0.23 3.48
N PRO A 95 -15.13 -1.05 3.19
CA PRO A 95 -16.27 -1.24 4.09
C PRO A 95 -15.84 -1.47 5.54
N GLY A 96 -16.50 -0.77 6.48
CA GLY A 96 -16.21 -0.83 7.91
C GLY A 96 -15.04 0.04 8.40
N HIS A 97 -14.28 0.68 7.50
CA HIS A 97 -13.10 1.49 7.86
C HIS A 97 -13.20 2.98 7.49
N THR A 98 -14.22 3.36 6.71
CA THR A 98 -14.47 4.73 6.21
C THR A 98 -14.45 5.79 7.31
N LEU A 99 -15.11 5.54 8.45
CA LEU A 99 -15.24 6.52 9.54
C LEU A 99 -14.00 6.58 10.47
N LYS A 100 -13.18 5.53 10.48
CA LYS A 100 -12.01 5.44 11.39
C LYS A 100 -10.74 5.97 10.73
N ALA A 101 -10.61 5.83 9.42
CA ALA A 101 -9.44 6.25 8.66
C ALA A 101 -9.05 7.73 8.85
N PRO A 102 -9.98 8.71 8.77
CA PRO A 102 -9.64 10.13 8.98
C PRO A 102 -9.16 10.46 10.40
N SER A 103 -9.59 9.69 11.42
CA SER A 103 -9.19 9.88 12.83
C SER A 103 -7.82 9.26 13.17
N ALA A 104 -7.27 8.44 12.26
CA ALA A 104 -6.00 7.74 12.50
C ALA A 104 -4.88 8.75 12.80
N ARG A 105 -3.95 8.39 13.70
CA ARG A 105 -2.83 9.27 14.08
C ARG A 105 -2.01 9.72 12.85
N ALA A 106 -1.81 8.83 11.88
CA ALA A 106 -1.13 9.17 10.63
C ALA A 106 -1.92 10.18 9.79
N ALA A 107 -3.24 10.01 9.66
CA ALA A 107 -4.10 10.97 8.94
C ALA A 107 -4.10 12.35 9.60
N ARG A 108 -4.10 12.41 10.94
CA ARG A 108 -4.00 13.67 11.70
C ARG A 108 -2.63 14.32 11.58
N ALA A 109 -1.55 13.55 11.71
CA ALA A 109 -0.18 14.06 11.61
C ALA A 109 0.11 14.70 10.23
N PHE A 110 -0.59 14.25 9.19
CA PHE A 110 -0.40 14.73 7.82
C PHE A 110 -1.66 15.39 7.24
N ALA A 111 -2.56 15.91 8.08
CA ALA A 111 -3.82 16.49 7.63
C ALA A 111 -3.61 17.66 6.64
N ALA A 112 -2.58 18.48 6.87
CA ALA A 112 -2.22 19.60 5.98
C ALA A 112 -1.73 19.15 4.59
N ALA A 113 -1.26 17.90 4.46
CA ALA A 113 -0.80 17.31 3.20
C ALA A 113 -1.92 16.58 2.44
N ARG A 114 -3.16 16.62 2.94
CA ARG A 114 -4.28 15.93 2.32
C ARG A 114 -4.72 16.66 1.03
N VAL A 115 -4.74 15.91 -0.06
CA VAL A 115 -5.22 16.34 -1.37
C VAL A 115 -6.69 15.93 -1.51
N PRO A 116 -7.59 16.85 -1.90
CA PRO A 116 -8.98 16.52 -2.19
C PRO A 116 -9.09 15.40 -3.22
N GLU A 117 -10.07 14.52 -3.05
CA GLU A 117 -10.29 13.40 -3.96
C GLU A 117 -10.51 13.84 -5.41
N ALA A 118 -11.21 14.97 -5.62
CA ALA A 118 -11.38 15.57 -6.94
C ALA A 118 -10.06 15.94 -7.65
N ALA A 119 -8.97 16.11 -6.88
CA ALA A 119 -7.63 16.40 -7.38
C ALA A 119 -6.70 15.17 -7.36
N ALA A 120 -7.22 13.95 -7.13
CA ALA A 120 -6.43 12.73 -7.02
C ALA A 120 -5.57 12.43 -8.25
N SER A 121 -6.02 12.80 -9.46
CA SER A 121 -5.25 12.65 -10.69
C SER A 121 -3.93 13.43 -10.69
N THR A 122 -3.83 14.50 -9.88
CA THR A 122 -2.61 15.31 -9.73
C THR A 122 -1.58 14.69 -8.78
N LEU A 123 -1.96 13.65 -8.04
CA LEU A 123 -1.19 13.13 -6.90
C LEU A 123 0.24 12.71 -7.28
N ALA A 124 0.41 12.05 -8.44
CA ALA A 124 1.72 11.58 -8.89
C ALA A 124 2.73 12.74 -9.13
N GLY A 125 2.26 13.93 -9.49
CA GLY A 125 3.11 15.09 -9.70
C GLY A 125 3.38 15.93 -8.44
N ARG A 126 2.80 15.57 -7.30
CA ARG A 126 2.94 16.34 -6.05
C ARG A 126 4.20 15.94 -5.30
N ARG A 127 4.82 16.93 -4.65
CA ARG A 127 5.92 16.67 -3.72
C ARG A 127 5.37 16.05 -2.44
N PRO A 128 5.96 14.96 -1.93
CA PRO A 128 5.61 14.43 -0.63
C PRO A 128 6.03 15.39 0.50
N PRO A 129 5.32 15.39 1.64
CA PRO A 129 4.14 14.59 1.90
C PRO A 129 2.91 15.07 1.12
N ALA A 130 2.21 14.14 0.49
CA ALA A 130 0.94 14.37 -0.20
C ALA A 130 0.12 13.08 -0.16
N TRP A 131 -1.14 13.14 0.23
CA TRP A 131 -1.97 11.94 0.25
C TRP A 131 -3.43 12.22 -0.05
N THR A 132 -4.13 11.26 -0.63
CA THR A 132 -5.56 11.37 -0.88
C THR A 132 -6.29 10.14 -0.36
N PHE A 133 -7.61 10.28 -0.19
CA PHE A 133 -8.50 9.21 0.22
C PHE A 133 -9.54 9.03 -0.89
N LEU A 134 -9.59 7.83 -1.49
CA LEU A 134 -10.43 7.52 -2.64
C LEU A 134 -11.61 6.64 -2.22
N HIS A 135 -12.82 7.10 -2.50
CA HIS A 135 -14.05 6.35 -2.34
C HIS A 135 -14.33 5.58 -3.64
N GLY A 136 -13.73 4.39 -3.77
CA GLY A 136 -13.93 3.51 -4.92
C GLY A 136 -15.12 2.54 -4.77
N PRO A 137 -15.45 1.77 -5.82
CA PRO A 137 -16.42 0.68 -5.73
C PRO A 137 -15.98 -0.31 -4.64
N ARG A 138 -16.86 -0.48 -3.65
CA ARG A 138 -16.60 -1.29 -2.46
C ARG A 138 -16.58 -2.77 -2.84
N SER A 139 -15.50 -3.46 -2.49
CA SER A 139 -15.42 -4.93 -2.58
C SER A 139 -15.19 -5.50 -1.20
N ASP A 140 -16.08 -6.40 -0.77
CA ASP A 140 -16.00 -7.09 0.53
C ASP A 140 -15.01 -8.28 0.52
N LEU A 141 -14.33 -8.53 -0.61
CA LEU A 141 -13.43 -9.65 -0.76
C LEU A 141 -12.17 -9.50 0.12
N SER A 142 -11.85 -10.56 0.86
CA SER A 142 -10.60 -10.67 1.61
C SER A 142 -9.95 -12.04 1.36
N SER A 143 -8.61 -12.07 1.30
CA SER A 143 -7.89 -13.34 1.13
C SER A 143 -8.10 -14.31 2.30
N THR A 144 -8.48 -13.82 3.48
CA THR A 144 -8.83 -14.67 4.62
C THR A 144 -10.18 -15.35 4.39
N ALA A 145 -11.20 -14.61 3.94
CA ALA A 145 -12.51 -15.17 3.63
C ALA A 145 -12.46 -16.21 2.49
N LEU A 146 -11.63 -15.95 1.47
CA LEU A 146 -11.42 -16.90 0.37
C LEU A 146 -10.73 -18.20 0.82
N ARG A 147 -9.91 -18.17 1.88
CA ARG A 147 -9.26 -19.36 2.44
C ARG A 147 -10.14 -20.13 3.42
N SER A 148 -11.11 -19.48 4.06
CA SER A 148 -12.04 -20.14 4.99
C SER A 148 -13.27 -20.73 4.31
N GLY A 149 -13.52 -20.38 3.05
CA GLY A 149 -14.65 -20.88 2.24
C GLY A 149 -14.25 -21.90 1.18
N ALA A 150 -13.02 -22.43 1.24
CA ALA A 150 -12.50 -23.49 0.37
C ALA A 150 -12.34 -24.79 1.15
#